data_AF-A0A377GZF5-F1
#
_entry.id   AF-A0A377GZF5-F1
#
_cell.length_a   1.000
_cell.length_b   1.000
_cell.length_c   1.000
_cell.angle_alpha   90.00
_cell.angle_beta   90.00
_cell.angle_gamma   90.00
#
_symmetry.space_group_name_H-M   'P 1'
#
loop_
_entity.id
_entity.type
_entity.pdbx_description
1 polymer ?
#
loop_
_entity_poly.entity_id
_entity_poly.type
_entity_poly.pdbx_seq_one_letter_code
_entity_poly.pdbx_strand_id
1 'polypeptide(L)'
;MKFQGKNFFLEYAEHSEEWTKATLTREEFEDFREKEEKLKKVTAENRDKDLEITRLENIINKIKTEVETFKNEQTLLKSELEKKISLLENQNKILTSQNENLLRINRERSNAERKLYPKKLHNGYIVLHQESYNKIFSFKIRGDMRGTFKNYSYNIPLYKYRLQTPYLSNLELILVEKLILEDLKKYYDLEYLEMIPKTTNFFKTLNQYRYLLNLKISTSDRFYLVEFSSNICI
;
A
#
# COMPACT_ATOMS: atom_id res chain seq x y z
N MET A 1 -24.88 44.17 -12.21
CA MET A 1 -24.51 45.61 -12.22
C MET A 1 -24.58 46.10 -13.65
N LYS A 2 -25.51 47.01 -13.96
CA LYS A 2 -25.65 47.63 -15.29
C LYS A 2 -24.64 48.77 -15.38
N PHE A 3 -23.61 48.64 -16.22
CA PHE A 3 -22.80 49.79 -16.61
C PHE A 3 -23.65 50.64 -17.56
N GLN A 4 -24.29 51.68 -17.01
CA GLN A 4 -24.83 52.78 -17.81
C GLN A 4 -23.64 53.54 -18.39
N GLY A 5 -23.24 53.17 -19.61
CA GLY A 5 -22.40 54.05 -20.41
C GLY A 5 -23.19 55.33 -20.64
N LYS A 6 -22.81 56.41 -19.95
CA LYS A 6 -23.22 57.76 -20.37
C LYS A 6 -22.72 57.90 -21.79
N ASN A 7 -23.66 57.86 -22.73
CA ASN A 7 -23.47 58.27 -24.10
C ASN A 7 -22.91 59.70 -24.10
N PHE A 8 -21.59 59.83 -24.11
CA PHE A 8 -20.91 61.03 -24.56
C PHE A 8 -21.00 61.05 -26.09
N PHE A 9 -22.21 61.18 -26.63
CA PHE A 9 -22.32 61.81 -27.93
C PHE A 9 -21.97 63.27 -27.67
N LEU A 10 -20.74 63.67 -27.99
CA LEU A 10 -20.51 65.06 -28.37
C LEU A 10 -21.44 65.28 -29.57
N GLU A 11 -22.57 65.93 -29.34
CA GLU A 11 -23.25 66.66 -30.40
C GLU A 11 -22.22 67.68 -30.90
N TYR A 12 -21.54 67.33 -31.99
CA TYR A 12 -20.77 68.29 -32.73
C TYR A 12 -21.80 69.30 -33.24
N ALA A 13 -21.74 70.50 -32.67
CA ALA A 13 -22.49 71.64 -33.16
C ALA A 13 -22.30 71.73 -34.68
N GLU A 14 -23.41 71.91 -35.37
CA GLU A 14 -23.50 72.02 -36.82
C GLU A 14 -22.40 72.94 -37.36
N HIS A 15 -21.76 72.48 -38.43
CA HIS A 15 -20.62 73.11 -39.09
C HIS A 15 -20.79 74.63 -39.27
N SER A 16 -20.03 75.41 -38.51
CA SER A 16 -19.67 76.79 -38.83
C SER A 16 -18.49 76.76 -39.81
N GLU A 17 -18.61 77.43 -40.96
CA GLU A 17 -17.58 77.55 -42.01
C GLU A 17 -16.33 78.37 -41.56
N GLU A 18 -16.28 78.88 -40.33
CA GLU A 18 -15.25 79.82 -39.87
C GLU A 18 -14.07 79.22 -39.09
N TRP A 19 -13.90 77.90 -39.04
CA TRP A 19 -12.70 77.28 -38.44
C TRP A 19 -11.89 76.47 -39.44
N THR A 20 -11.66 77.03 -40.62
CA THR A 20 -10.77 76.41 -41.62
C THR A 20 -9.29 76.53 -41.21
N LYS A 21 -8.94 77.43 -40.28
CA LYS A 21 -7.55 77.66 -39.86
C LYS A 21 -7.43 78.05 -38.38
N ALA A 22 -6.79 77.20 -37.59
CA ALA A 22 -6.33 77.52 -36.23
C ALA A 22 -4.85 77.95 -36.29
N THR A 23 -4.50 79.09 -35.69
CA THR A 23 -3.11 79.56 -35.57
C THR A 23 -2.62 79.34 -34.14
N LEU A 24 -1.71 78.38 -33.97
CA LEU A 24 -1.06 78.12 -32.68
C LEU A 24 0.13 79.06 -32.46
N THR A 25 0.41 79.35 -31.20
CA THR A 25 1.72 79.90 -30.83
C THR A 25 2.81 78.85 -31.04
N ARG A 26 4.07 79.29 -31.18
CA ARG A 26 5.19 78.38 -31.47
C ARG A 26 5.39 77.31 -30.40
N GLU A 27 5.17 77.66 -29.14
CA GLU A 27 5.30 76.75 -28.00
C GLU A 27 4.21 75.67 -28.01
N GLU A 28 2.95 76.07 -28.24
CA GLU A 28 1.83 75.13 -28.32
C GLU A 28 1.98 74.14 -29.49
N PHE A 29 2.59 74.56 -30.60
CA PHE A 29 2.84 73.71 -31.75
C PHE A 29 3.93 72.65 -31.47
N GLU A 30 5.01 73.03 -30.78
CA GLU A 30 6.05 72.08 -30.36
C GLU A 30 5.50 71.06 -29.35
N ASP A 31 4.70 71.50 -28.38
CA ASP A 31 4.00 70.62 -27.44
C ASP A 31 3.05 69.63 -28.14
N PHE A 32 2.32 70.08 -29.17
CA PHE A 32 1.46 69.22 -29.96
C PHE A 32 2.25 68.17 -30.73
N ARG A 33 3.38 68.56 -31.35
CA ARG A 33 4.28 67.64 -32.06
C ARG A 33 4.88 66.59 -31.14
N GLU A 34 5.32 66.99 -29.95
CA GLU A 34 5.87 66.06 -28.97
C GLU A 34 4.80 65.06 -28.49
N LYS A 35 3.56 65.51 -28.24
CA LYS A 35 2.43 64.64 -27.90
C LYS A 35 2.07 63.68 -29.05
N GLU A 36 2.04 64.16 -30.28
CA GLU A 36 1.77 63.34 -31.47
C GLU A 36 2.83 62.23 -31.63
N GLU A 37 4.10 62.56 -31.42
CA GLU A 37 5.20 61.60 -31.49
C GLU A 37 5.13 60.56 -30.36
N LYS A 38 4.82 61.00 -29.12
CA LYS A 38 4.58 60.10 -27.98
C LYS A 38 3.41 59.16 -28.24
N LEU A 39 2.30 59.67 -28.78
CA LEU A 39 1.13 58.86 -29.17
C LEU A 39 1.47 57.82 -30.24
N LYS A 40 2.26 58.19 -31.25
CA LYS A 40 2.72 57.24 -32.29
C LYS A 40 3.59 56.12 -31.71
N LYS A 41 4.49 56.43 -30.76
CA LYS A 41 5.29 55.42 -30.07
C LYS A 41 4.43 54.46 -29.26
N VAL A 42 3.52 54.99 -28.44
CA VAL A 42 2.61 54.18 -27.61
C VAL A 42 1.69 53.29 -28.46
N THR A 43 1.17 53.81 -29.56
CA THR A 43 0.31 53.02 -30.47
C THR A 43 1.07 51.89 -31.17
N ALA A 44 2.32 52.11 -31.57
CA ALA A 44 3.19 51.06 -32.10
C ALA A 44 3.50 49.98 -31.04
N GLU A 45 3.89 50.39 -29.83
CA GLU A 45 4.15 49.46 -28.71
C GLU A 45 2.92 48.63 -28.32
N ASN A 46 1.73 49.23 -28.33
CA ASN A 46 0.49 48.50 -28.05
C ASN A 46 0.17 47.48 -29.14
N ARG A 47 0.42 47.81 -30.41
CA ARG A 47 0.25 46.86 -31.53
C ARG A 47 1.19 45.66 -31.40
N ASP A 48 2.44 45.88 -30.99
CA ASP A 48 3.40 44.80 -30.76
C ASP A 48 2.98 43.92 -29.57
N LYS A 49 2.47 44.52 -28.49
CA LYS A 49 1.90 43.78 -27.35
C LYS A 49 0.68 42.94 -27.76
N ASP A 50 -0.22 43.48 -28.57
CA ASP A 50 -1.41 42.75 -29.07
C ASP A 50 -1.00 41.53 -29.92
N LEU A 51 0.01 41.70 -30.78
CA LEU A 51 0.58 40.59 -31.54
C LEU A 51 1.17 39.50 -30.62
N GLU A 52 1.87 39.89 -29.56
CA GLU A 52 2.42 38.93 -28.61
C GLU A 52 1.34 38.21 -27.78
N ILE A 53 0.28 38.92 -27.38
CA ILE A 53 -0.89 38.34 -26.71
C ILE A 53 -1.51 37.25 -27.60
N THR A 54 -1.78 37.54 -28.87
CA THR A 54 -2.38 36.54 -29.78
C THR A 54 -1.48 35.31 -29.99
N ARG A 55 -0.15 35.48 -29.98
CA ARG A 55 0.80 34.35 -30.03
C ARG A 55 0.70 33.49 -28.77
N LEU A 56 0.72 34.12 -27.59
CA LEU A 56 0.61 33.42 -26.31
C LEU A 56 -0.73 32.69 -26.18
N GLU A 57 -1.84 33.29 -26.61
CA GLU A 57 -3.16 32.65 -26.62
C GLU A 57 -3.19 31.38 -27.48
N ASN A 58 -2.57 31.41 -28.66
CA ASN A 58 -2.46 30.23 -29.52
C ASN A 58 -1.64 29.11 -28.87
N ILE A 59 -0.54 29.45 -28.19
CA ILE A 59 0.27 28.48 -27.44
C ILE A 59 -0.54 27.88 -26.29
N ILE A 60 -1.24 28.72 -25.52
CA ILE A 60 -2.10 28.27 -24.41
C ILE A 60 -3.18 27.32 -24.92
N ASN A 61 -3.81 27.61 -26.06
CA ASN A 61 -4.84 26.75 -26.63
C ASN A 61 -4.28 25.39 -27.06
N LYS A 62 -3.09 25.35 -27.68
CA LYS A 62 -2.41 24.08 -28.01
C LYS A 62 -2.12 23.25 -26.76
N ILE A 63 -1.54 23.87 -25.74
CA ILE A 63 -1.24 23.21 -24.47
C ILE A 63 -2.53 22.68 -23.82
N LYS A 64 -3.62 23.44 -23.84
CA LYS A 64 -4.92 22.99 -23.32
C LYS A 64 -5.41 21.73 -24.03
N THR A 65 -5.35 21.70 -25.36
CA THR A 65 -5.77 20.51 -26.13
C THR A 65 -4.90 19.29 -25.86
N GLU A 66 -3.58 19.46 -25.71
CA GLU A 66 -2.67 18.38 -25.36
C GLU A 66 -2.93 17.86 -23.94
N VAL A 67 -3.18 18.75 -22.97
CA VAL A 67 -3.54 18.36 -21.60
C VAL A 67 -4.86 17.60 -21.57
N GLU A 68 -5.84 18.01 -22.38
CA GLU A 68 -7.15 17.36 -22.44
C GLU A 68 -7.07 15.95 -23.04
N THR A 69 -6.33 15.80 -24.14
CA THR A 69 -6.07 14.49 -24.77
C THR A 69 -5.33 13.55 -23.83
N PHE A 70 -4.26 14.03 -23.19
CA PHE A 70 -3.50 13.25 -22.21
C PHE A 70 -4.36 12.83 -20.99
N LYS A 71 -5.23 13.71 -20.50
CA LYS A 71 -6.18 13.36 -19.43
C LYS A 71 -7.15 12.27 -19.87
N ASN A 72 -7.65 12.33 -21.10
CA ASN A 72 -8.57 11.32 -21.63
C ASN A 72 -7.88 9.96 -21.81
N GLU A 73 -6.62 9.95 -22.26
CA GLU A 73 -5.83 8.72 -22.34
C GLU A 73 -5.57 8.13 -20.95
N GLN A 74 -5.24 8.96 -19.97
CA GLN A 74 -5.06 8.51 -18.59
C GLN A 74 -6.33 7.93 -17.97
N THR A 75 -7.49 8.54 -18.20
CA THR A 75 -8.76 8.04 -17.68
C THR A 75 -9.14 6.72 -18.32
N LEU A 76 -8.92 6.58 -19.63
CA LEU A 76 -9.13 5.32 -20.34
C LEU A 76 -8.23 4.21 -19.79
N LEU A 77 -6.92 4.46 -19.71
CA LEU A 77 -5.94 3.51 -19.19
C LEU A 77 -6.27 3.10 -17.75
N LYS A 78 -6.64 4.07 -16.90
CA LYS A 78 -7.07 3.79 -15.53
C LYS A 78 -8.27 2.85 -15.49
N SER A 79 -9.28 3.09 -16.33
CA SER A 79 -10.48 2.25 -16.40
C SER A 79 -10.18 0.81 -16.86
N GLU A 80 -9.22 0.64 -17.77
CA GLU A 80 -8.79 -0.68 -18.24
C GLU A 80 -8.02 -1.43 -17.15
N LEU A 81 -7.14 -0.74 -16.44
CA LEU A 81 -6.41 -1.29 -15.29
C LEU A 81 -7.37 -1.75 -14.18
N GLU A 82 -8.37 -0.93 -13.84
CA GLU A 82 -9.38 -1.29 -12.84
C GLU A 82 -10.15 -2.56 -13.23
N LYS A 83 -10.55 -2.69 -14.51
CA LYS A 83 -11.18 -3.92 -15.02
C LYS A 83 -10.26 -5.13 -14.90
N LYS A 84 -8.98 -4.97 -15.25
CA LYS A 84 -7.99 -6.06 -15.17
C LYS A 84 -7.74 -6.50 -13.73
N ILE A 85 -7.66 -5.55 -12.79
CA ILE A 85 -7.55 -5.84 -11.36
C ILE A 85 -8.75 -6.63 -10.88
N SER A 86 -9.97 -6.17 -11.20
CA SER A 86 -11.20 -6.87 -10.81
C SER A 86 -11.27 -8.30 -11.36
N LEU A 87 -10.85 -8.50 -12.61
CA LEU A 87 -10.78 -9.83 -13.21
C LEU A 87 -9.79 -10.74 -12.48
N LEU A 88 -8.58 -10.24 -12.19
CA LEU A 88 -7.55 -10.99 -11.48
C LEU A 88 -7.97 -11.33 -10.05
N GLU A 89 -8.66 -10.42 -9.35
CA GLU A 89 -9.21 -10.69 -8.03
C GLU A 89 -10.25 -11.81 -8.06
N ASN A 90 -11.14 -11.81 -9.06
CA ASN A 90 -12.13 -12.87 -9.22
C ASN A 90 -11.48 -14.22 -9.56
N GLN A 91 -10.49 -14.23 -10.45
CA GLN A 91 -9.72 -15.44 -10.77
C GLN A 91 -8.99 -15.97 -9.53
N ASN A 92 -8.35 -15.09 -8.76
CA ASN A 92 -7.70 -15.47 -7.51
C ASN A 92 -8.70 -16.08 -6.52
N LYS A 93 -9.88 -15.51 -6.33
CA LYS A 93 -10.92 -16.07 -5.46
C LYS A 93 -11.35 -17.48 -5.88
N ILE A 94 -11.49 -17.71 -7.18
CA ILE A 94 -11.84 -19.04 -7.71
C ILE A 94 -10.69 -20.02 -7.44
N LEU A 95 -9.45 -19.65 -7.75
CA LEU A 95 -8.28 -20.49 -7.53
C LEU A 95 -8.06 -20.79 -6.05
N THR A 96 -8.24 -19.82 -5.14
CA THR A 96 -8.14 -20.05 -3.70
C THR A 96 -9.20 -21.04 -3.23
N SER A 97 -10.44 -20.91 -3.70
CA SER A 97 -11.52 -21.86 -3.36
C SER A 97 -11.25 -23.27 -3.90
N GLN A 98 -10.73 -23.38 -5.13
CA GLN A 98 -10.31 -24.67 -5.68
C GLN A 98 -9.17 -25.29 -4.87
N ASN A 99 -8.17 -24.51 -4.49
CA ASN A 99 -7.06 -24.96 -3.66
C ASN A 99 -7.51 -25.44 -2.28
N GLU A 100 -8.41 -24.72 -1.62
CA GLU A 100 -9.01 -25.15 -0.34
C GLU A 100 -9.73 -26.49 -0.47
N ASN A 101 -10.50 -26.69 -1.55
CA ASN A 101 -11.20 -27.95 -1.79
C ASN A 101 -10.22 -29.10 -2.06
N LEU A 102 -9.15 -28.88 -2.83
CA LEU A 102 -8.11 -29.88 -3.07
C LEU A 102 -7.37 -30.25 -1.77
N LEU A 103 -7.04 -29.27 -0.93
CA LEU A 103 -6.44 -29.49 0.38
C LEU A 103 -7.37 -30.33 1.26
N ARG A 104 -8.67 -30.01 1.27
CA ARG A 104 -9.67 -30.80 2.00
C ARG A 104 -9.71 -32.25 1.54
N ILE A 105 -9.83 -32.49 0.23
CA ILE A 105 -9.86 -33.84 -0.35
C ILE A 105 -8.59 -34.61 -0.01
N ASN A 106 -7.42 -33.98 -0.11
CA ASN A 106 -6.15 -34.59 0.26
C ASN A 106 -6.12 -34.97 1.74
N ARG A 107 -6.54 -34.07 2.65
CA ARG A 107 -6.64 -34.39 4.08
C ARG A 107 -7.59 -35.55 4.34
N GLU A 108 -8.75 -35.57 3.71
CA GLU A 108 -9.74 -36.66 3.86
C GLU A 108 -9.19 -38.00 3.36
N ARG A 109 -8.51 -38.03 2.21
CA ARG A 109 -7.82 -39.22 1.68
C ARG A 109 -6.71 -39.70 2.61
N SER A 110 -5.84 -38.80 3.05
CA SER A 110 -4.77 -39.09 4.03
C SER A 110 -5.33 -39.63 5.34
N ASN A 111 -6.49 -39.14 5.79
CA ASN A 111 -7.16 -39.64 6.99
C ASN A 111 -7.72 -41.05 6.77
N ALA A 112 -8.34 -41.31 5.62
CA ALA A 112 -8.85 -42.63 5.24
C ALA A 112 -7.74 -43.68 5.14
N GLU A 113 -6.60 -43.33 4.51
CA GLU A 113 -5.42 -44.21 4.44
C GLU A 113 -4.90 -44.59 5.84
N ARG A 114 -4.94 -43.63 6.77
CA ARG A 114 -4.53 -43.82 8.17
C ARG A 114 -5.62 -44.47 9.03
N LYS A 115 -6.72 -44.93 8.44
CA LYS A 115 -7.88 -45.54 9.11
C LYS A 115 -8.47 -44.67 10.22
N LEU A 116 -8.35 -43.35 10.09
CA LEU A 116 -8.98 -42.37 10.97
C LEU A 116 -10.45 -42.21 10.57
N TYR A 117 -11.32 -43.03 11.14
CA TYR A 117 -12.77 -42.97 10.89
C TYR A 117 -13.45 -41.83 11.68
N PRO A 118 -14.55 -41.25 11.17
CA PRO A 118 -15.24 -40.15 11.84
C PRO A 118 -16.01 -40.66 13.06
N LYS A 119 -15.35 -40.71 14.22
CA LYS A 119 -16.02 -40.80 15.52
C LYS A 119 -15.94 -39.49 16.32
N LYS A 120 -15.05 -38.55 15.94
CA LYS A 120 -14.91 -37.16 16.46
C LYS A 120 -14.31 -36.24 15.38
N LEU A 121 -14.49 -34.92 15.53
CA LEU A 121 -13.89 -33.89 14.67
C LEU A 121 -12.35 -33.94 14.80
N HIS A 122 -11.69 -34.74 13.95
CA HIS A 122 -10.24 -34.95 13.98
C HIS A 122 -9.58 -33.97 12.99
N ASN A 123 -8.63 -33.16 13.47
CA ASN A 123 -7.90 -32.17 12.66
C ASN A 123 -6.88 -32.81 11.68
N GLY A 124 -6.69 -34.13 11.73
CA GLY A 124 -5.83 -34.89 10.84
C GLY A 124 -4.38 -35.02 11.30
N TYR A 125 -4.01 -34.40 12.42
CA TYR A 125 -2.71 -34.59 13.06
C TYR A 125 -2.75 -35.81 13.97
N ILE A 126 -1.73 -36.67 13.89
CA ILE A 126 -1.60 -37.84 14.77
C ILE A 126 -0.43 -37.58 15.71
N VAL A 127 -0.69 -37.63 17.02
CA VAL A 127 0.38 -37.55 18.03
C VAL A 127 1.09 -38.90 18.07
N LEU A 128 2.36 -38.91 17.65
CA LEU A 128 3.22 -40.10 17.69
C LEU A 128 3.97 -40.20 19.02
N HIS A 129 4.35 -39.06 19.58
CA HIS A 129 5.10 -39.00 20.83
C HIS A 129 4.82 -37.70 21.57
N GLN A 130 4.75 -37.79 22.90
CA GLN A 130 4.57 -36.68 23.81
C GLN A 130 5.44 -36.92 25.06
N GLU A 131 6.22 -35.92 25.44
CA GLU A 131 7.10 -35.97 26.61
C GLU A 131 7.09 -34.62 27.34
N SER A 132 6.86 -34.60 28.66
CA SER A 132 6.98 -33.39 29.47
C SER A 132 8.39 -33.25 30.01
N TYR A 133 8.97 -32.06 29.93
CA TYR A 133 10.30 -31.76 30.46
C TYR A 133 10.41 -30.31 30.93
N ASN A 134 11.37 -30.04 31.81
CA ASN A 134 11.66 -28.71 32.30
C ASN A 134 12.90 -28.16 31.61
N LYS A 135 12.82 -26.95 31.05
CA LYS A 135 13.95 -26.26 30.42
C LYS A 135 14.37 -25.07 31.26
N ILE A 136 15.62 -25.08 31.73
CA ILE A 136 16.24 -23.93 32.37
C ILE A 136 16.72 -22.97 31.28
N PHE A 137 16.17 -21.76 31.27
CA PHE A 137 16.57 -20.69 30.37
C PHE A 137 17.34 -19.62 31.15
N SER A 138 18.62 -19.45 30.81
CA SER A 138 19.49 -18.48 31.46
C SER A 138 20.02 -17.44 30.48
N PHE A 139 20.01 -16.17 30.89
CA PHE A 139 20.51 -15.06 30.07
C PHE A 139 21.05 -13.92 30.94
N LYS A 140 21.88 -13.06 30.33
CA LYS A 140 22.49 -11.90 30.99
C LYS A 140 21.85 -10.63 30.45
N ILE A 141 21.53 -9.70 31.34
CA ILE A 141 21.08 -8.36 30.98
C ILE A 141 22.09 -7.36 31.53
N ARG A 142 22.43 -6.36 30.73
CA ARG A 142 23.27 -5.24 31.17
C ARG A 142 22.52 -4.43 32.23
N GLY A 143 23.13 -4.25 33.39
CA GLY A 143 22.61 -3.41 34.46
C GLY A 143 22.80 -1.92 34.18
N ASP A 144 22.08 -1.10 34.94
CA ASP A 144 22.03 0.36 34.77
C ASP A 144 23.38 1.06 35.09
N MET A 145 24.27 0.40 35.86
CA MET A 145 25.60 0.92 36.20
C MET A 145 26.72 0.24 35.40
N ARG A 146 27.65 1.09 34.89
CA ARG A 146 28.86 0.81 34.09
C ARG A 146 29.26 -0.68 34.01
N GLY A 147 28.72 -1.39 33.00
CA GLY A 147 29.24 -2.69 32.55
C GLY A 147 28.90 -3.89 33.44
N THR A 148 28.10 -3.71 34.48
CA THR A 148 27.63 -4.83 35.31
C THR A 148 26.60 -5.67 34.53
N PHE A 149 26.69 -7.00 34.62
CA PHE A 149 25.72 -7.91 34.02
C PHE A 149 24.97 -8.65 35.12
N LYS A 150 23.64 -8.66 35.06
CA LYS A 150 22.80 -9.46 35.93
C LYS A 150 22.40 -10.75 35.22
N ASN A 151 22.67 -11.87 35.86
CA ASN A 151 22.28 -13.18 35.38
C ASN A 151 20.83 -13.45 35.81
N TYR A 152 20.01 -13.91 34.88
CA TYR A 152 18.66 -14.39 35.12
C TYR A 152 18.56 -15.84 34.70
N SER A 153 17.84 -16.64 35.48
CA SER A 153 17.57 -18.04 35.20
C SER A 153 16.10 -18.34 35.50
N TYR A 154 15.38 -18.89 34.52
CA TYR A 154 13.98 -19.26 34.65
C TYR A 154 13.80 -20.72 34.30
N ASN A 155 13.03 -21.44 35.10
CA ASN A 155 12.64 -22.82 34.80
C ASN A 155 11.28 -22.83 34.11
N ILE A 156 11.21 -23.40 32.91
CA ILE A 156 10.00 -23.40 32.06
C ILE A 156 9.55 -24.85 31.84
N PRO A 157 8.34 -25.24 32.26
CA PRO A 157 7.76 -26.52 31.90
C PRO A 157 7.36 -26.51 30.42
N LEU A 158 7.80 -27.52 29.67
CA LEU A 158 7.54 -27.68 28.25
C LEU A 158 7.10 -29.12 27.94
N TYR A 159 6.39 -29.28 26.84
CA TYR A 159 5.97 -30.55 26.28
C TYR A 159 6.56 -30.69 24.89
N LYS A 160 7.35 -31.74 24.67
CA LYS A 160 7.90 -32.10 23.37
C LYS A 160 6.89 -32.99 22.65
N TYR A 161 6.56 -32.63 21.42
CA TYR A 161 5.67 -33.38 20.55
C TYR A 161 6.41 -33.88 19.32
N ARG A 162 6.00 -35.07 18.87
CA ARG A 162 6.22 -35.55 17.50
C ARG A 162 4.86 -35.85 16.89
N LEU A 163 4.46 -35.07 15.89
CA LEU A 163 3.20 -35.22 15.19
C LEU A 163 3.42 -35.72 13.76
N GLN A 164 2.52 -36.56 13.28
CA GLN A 164 2.38 -36.86 11.87
C GLN A 164 1.30 -35.98 11.26
N THR A 165 1.64 -35.24 10.22
CA THR A 165 0.73 -34.29 9.57
C THR A 165 -0.19 -35.00 8.58
N PRO A 166 -1.31 -34.37 8.17
CA PRO A 166 -2.12 -34.87 7.07
C PRO A 166 -1.53 -34.58 5.67
N TYR A 167 -0.35 -33.95 5.59
CA TYR A 167 0.30 -33.56 4.35
C TYR A 167 1.25 -34.63 3.85
N LEU A 168 1.16 -34.93 2.56
CA LEU A 168 2.02 -35.89 1.89
C LEU A 168 3.42 -35.34 1.69
N SER A 169 4.43 -36.20 1.80
CA SER A 169 5.85 -35.85 1.64
C SER A 169 6.25 -35.47 0.21
N ASN A 170 5.37 -35.71 -0.77
CA ASN A 170 5.57 -35.34 -2.17
C ASN A 170 5.20 -33.88 -2.49
N LEU A 171 4.57 -33.17 -1.54
CA LEU A 171 4.25 -31.76 -1.67
C LEU A 171 5.49 -30.90 -1.40
N GLU A 172 5.52 -29.67 -1.90
CA GLU A 172 6.66 -28.77 -1.67
C GLU A 172 6.75 -28.32 -0.21
N LEU A 173 7.92 -28.48 0.40
CA LEU A 173 8.15 -28.19 1.82
C LEU A 173 7.78 -26.75 2.20
N ILE A 174 8.13 -25.76 1.35
CA ILE A 174 7.87 -24.34 1.61
C ILE A 174 6.36 -24.07 1.75
N LEU A 175 5.55 -24.72 0.93
CA LEU A 175 4.09 -24.61 0.98
C LEU A 175 3.55 -25.31 2.23
N VAL A 176 4.02 -26.53 2.49
CA VAL A 176 3.55 -27.37 3.60
C VAL A 176 3.93 -26.78 4.96
N GLU A 177 5.09 -26.16 5.10
CA GLU A 177 5.53 -25.50 6.31
C GLU A 177 4.56 -24.39 6.74
N LYS A 178 4.15 -23.53 5.79
CA LYS A 178 3.14 -22.48 6.04
C LYS A 178 1.81 -23.08 6.49
N LEU A 179 1.35 -24.12 5.78
CA LEU A 179 0.11 -24.80 6.12
C LEU A 179 0.15 -25.44 7.51
N ILE A 180 1.30 -26.04 7.89
CA ILE A 180 1.50 -26.62 9.22
C ILE A 180 1.44 -25.53 10.30
N LEU A 181 2.12 -24.42 10.11
CA LEU A 181 2.12 -23.30 11.05
C LEU A 181 0.71 -22.73 11.26
N GLU A 182 -0.03 -22.54 10.17
CA GLU A 182 -1.43 -22.09 10.21
C GLU A 182 -2.33 -23.09 10.93
N ASP A 183 -2.18 -24.40 10.66
CA ASP A 183 -2.94 -25.45 11.33
C ASP A 183 -2.62 -25.52 12.83
N LEU A 184 -1.34 -25.42 13.23
CA LEU A 184 -0.95 -25.43 14.65
C LEU A 184 -1.54 -24.23 15.40
N LYS A 185 -1.56 -23.05 14.77
CA LYS A 185 -2.22 -21.86 15.33
C LYS A 185 -3.73 -22.06 15.43
N LYS A 186 -4.36 -22.58 14.37
CA LYS A 186 -5.81 -22.73 14.29
C LYS A 186 -6.37 -23.80 15.24
N TYR A 187 -5.72 -24.96 15.31
CA TYR A 187 -6.24 -26.11 16.06
C TYR A 187 -5.79 -26.15 17.51
N TYR A 188 -4.60 -25.61 17.80
CA TYR A 188 -3.99 -25.71 19.13
C TYR A 188 -3.71 -24.37 19.78
N ASP A 189 -4.06 -23.25 19.11
CA ASP A 189 -3.90 -21.90 19.64
C ASP A 189 -2.43 -21.62 20.02
N LEU A 190 -1.50 -22.14 19.22
CA LEU A 190 -0.06 -21.99 19.43
C LEU A 190 0.53 -20.96 18.48
N GLU A 191 1.25 -19.99 19.02
CA GLU A 191 2.06 -19.07 18.23
C GLU A 191 3.50 -19.59 18.09
N TYR A 192 4.06 -19.49 16.88
CA TYR A 192 5.45 -19.85 16.66
C TYR A 192 6.37 -18.75 17.18
N LEU A 193 7.29 -19.14 18.05
CA LEU A 193 8.28 -18.24 18.62
C LEU A 193 9.67 -18.70 18.17
N GLU A 194 10.23 -18.02 17.17
CA GLU A 194 11.57 -18.30 16.63
C GLU A 194 12.64 -18.24 17.72
N MET A 195 12.55 -17.22 18.58
CA MET A 195 13.48 -16.99 19.67
C MET A 195 12.76 -16.53 20.92
N ILE A 196 13.18 -17.06 22.08
CA ILE A 196 12.69 -16.62 23.38
C ILE A 196 13.26 -15.22 23.69
N PRO A 197 12.41 -14.19 23.89
CA PRO A 197 12.86 -12.87 24.29
C PRO A 197 13.65 -12.91 25.59
N LYS A 198 14.87 -12.35 25.55
CA LYS A 198 15.77 -12.26 26.71
C LYS A 198 15.43 -11.04 27.57
N THR A 199 14.17 -10.94 28.01
CA THR A 199 13.70 -9.83 28.84
C THR A 199 12.99 -10.34 30.08
N THR A 200 13.24 -9.73 31.24
CA THR A 200 12.57 -10.12 32.49
C THR A 200 11.06 -9.99 32.42
N ASN A 201 10.56 -8.97 31.72
CA ASN A 201 9.13 -8.75 31.54
C ASN A 201 8.47 -9.89 30.78
N PHE A 202 9.12 -10.43 29.74
CA PHE A 202 8.61 -11.58 29.01
C PHE A 202 8.45 -12.81 29.91
N PHE A 203 9.44 -13.12 30.75
CA PHE A 203 9.33 -14.27 31.67
C PHE A 203 8.27 -14.08 32.76
N LYS A 204 7.98 -12.83 33.16
CA LYS A 204 6.88 -12.53 34.10
C LYS A 204 5.51 -12.75 33.47
N THR A 205 5.37 -12.54 32.16
CA THR A 205 4.11 -12.69 31.42
C THR A 205 4.05 -14.00 30.62
N LEU A 206 5.06 -14.86 30.71
CA LEU A 206 5.21 -16.09 29.91
C LEU A 206 3.97 -16.98 29.93
N ASN A 207 3.36 -17.14 31.11
CA ASN A 207 2.19 -18.01 31.31
C ASN A 207 0.91 -17.48 30.63
N GLN A 208 0.92 -16.24 30.14
CA GLN A 208 -0.22 -15.64 29.43
C GLN A 208 -0.22 -16.01 27.94
N TYR A 209 0.91 -16.48 27.41
CA TYR A 209 1.07 -16.83 26.00
C TYR A 209 0.99 -18.35 25.80
N ARG A 210 0.51 -18.78 24.64
CA ARG A 210 0.55 -20.17 24.18
C ARG A 210 1.44 -20.24 22.95
N TYR A 211 2.56 -20.95 23.06
CA TYR A 211 3.60 -20.89 22.06
C TYR A 211 4.22 -22.25 21.78
N LEU A 212 4.85 -22.34 20.61
CA LEU A 212 5.67 -23.45 20.19
C LEU A 212 7.08 -22.99 19.81
N LEU A 213 8.06 -23.84 20.06
CA LEU A 213 9.49 -23.61 19.91
C LEU A 213 10.15 -24.75 19.15
N ASN A 214 11.30 -24.47 18.53
CA ASN A 214 12.16 -25.46 17.87
C ASN A 214 11.39 -26.34 16.88
N LEU A 215 10.50 -25.73 16.10
CA LEU A 215 9.77 -26.43 15.05
C LEU A 215 10.76 -27.05 14.07
N LYS A 216 10.70 -28.36 13.93
CA LYS A 216 11.49 -29.12 12.97
C LYS A 216 10.55 -29.96 12.12
N ILE A 217 10.64 -29.78 10.82
CA ILE A 217 9.89 -30.57 9.84
C ILE A 217 10.83 -31.63 9.25
N SER A 218 10.36 -32.87 9.23
CA SER A 218 11.05 -34.01 8.62
C SER A 218 10.05 -34.80 7.79
N THR A 219 10.55 -35.71 6.96
CA THR A 219 9.71 -36.59 6.14
C THR A 219 9.73 -38.01 6.69
N SER A 220 8.57 -38.65 6.66
CA SER A 220 8.45 -40.11 6.71
C SER A 220 8.30 -40.67 5.29
N ASP A 221 8.00 -41.96 5.16
CA ASP A 221 7.75 -42.62 3.87
C ASP A 221 6.64 -41.96 3.04
N ARG A 222 5.58 -41.45 3.68
CA ARG A 222 4.42 -40.85 2.98
C ARG A 222 4.01 -39.47 3.46
N PHE A 223 4.31 -39.11 4.70
CA PHE A 223 3.78 -37.88 5.32
C PHE A 223 4.90 -37.03 5.92
N TYR A 224 4.64 -35.74 6.07
CA TYR A 224 5.51 -34.90 6.89
C TYR A 224 5.33 -35.21 8.38
N LEU A 225 6.43 -35.20 9.11
CA LEU A 225 6.54 -35.28 10.55
C LEU A 225 6.99 -33.94 11.11
N VAL A 226 6.40 -33.55 12.22
CA VAL A 226 6.68 -32.27 12.86
C VAL A 226 7.05 -32.51 14.31
N GLU A 227 8.21 -31.98 14.70
CA GLU A 227 8.69 -32.00 16.07
C GLU A 227 8.74 -30.57 16.61
N PHE A 228 8.19 -30.33 17.80
CA PHE A 228 8.26 -29.02 18.45
C PHE A 228 8.13 -29.17 19.97
N SER A 229 8.46 -28.10 20.68
CA SER A 229 8.19 -27.97 22.11
C SER A 229 7.12 -26.92 22.35
N SER A 230 6.10 -27.22 23.13
CA SER A 230 5.08 -26.24 23.56
C SER A 230 5.12 -26.00 25.05
N ASN A 231 4.65 -24.84 25.50
CA ASN A 231 4.44 -24.57 26.92
C ASN A 231 3.12 -25.13 27.46
N ILE A 232 2.26 -25.70 26.60
CA ILE A 232 0.99 -26.31 27.00
C ILE A 232 0.90 -27.77 26.57
N CYS A 233 0.05 -28.50 27.30
CA CYS A 233 -0.38 -29.84 26.93
C CYS A 233 -1.49 -29.74 25.87
N ILE A 234 -1.42 -30.54 24.80
CA ILE A 234 -2.28 -30.49 23.61
C ILE A 234 -2.99 -31.82 23.39
#